data_AF-A0A5B6YMY4-F1
#
_entry.id   AF-A0A5B6YMY4-F1
#
_cell.length_a   1.000
_cell.length_b   1.000
_cell.length_c   1.000
_cell.angle_alpha   90.00
_cell.angle_beta   90.00
_cell.angle_gamma   90.00
#
_symmetry.space_group_name_H-M   'P 1'
#
loop_
_entity.id
_entity.type
_entity.pdbx_description
1 polymer ?
#
loop_
_entity_poly.entity_id
_entity_poly.type
_entity_poly.pdbx_seq_one_letter_code
_entity_poly.pdbx_strand_id
1 'polypeptide(L)'
;MATKTTSGSASVPKSGAISKGYNFTSTWEQNAPLTEQQQAAIVALSHAVAERPFPVNLSQDHISVQENGLSISTKHSTVEESEAIEAVLVNTNQFYKWFSDLEAAMKSETEEKYQHYVNTLTERIQTCDSILHQVDETLDLFNELQLQHQAVATKTKTLHDACDRLLIEKQRLIEFAEALRSKLNYFDELENVATNFYSPNMNVANVNFLPLLKRLDECISYVESNPQYAESSVYLVKFRQLQ
;
A
#
# COMPACT_ATOMS: atom_id res chain seq x y z
N MET A 1 69.06 23.57 -50.16
CA MET A 1 68.13 23.19 -49.08
C MET A 1 68.88 22.26 -48.12
N ALA A 2 69.02 22.73 -46.87
CA ALA A 2 69.73 22.16 -45.71
C ALA A 2 69.26 20.72 -45.36
N THR A 3 70.08 19.71 -45.03
CA THR A 3 70.95 19.44 -43.84
C THR A 3 70.20 19.52 -42.49
N LYS A 4 69.87 18.40 -41.81
CA LYS A 4 70.65 17.51 -40.90
C LYS A 4 70.59 17.94 -39.41
N THR A 5 70.69 16.94 -38.50
CA THR A 5 70.84 16.96 -37.01
C THR A 5 69.51 16.96 -36.21
N THR A 6 69.10 15.94 -35.44
CA THR A 6 69.68 15.07 -34.37
C THR A 6 69.78 15.72 -32.99
N SER A 7 68.84 15.40 -32.10
CA SER A 7 69.00 15.19 -30.63
C SER A 7 67.66 14.62 -30.12
N GLY A 8 67.56 13.59 -29.28
CA GLY A 8 68.48 13.11 -28.26
C GLY A 8 67.82 13.24 -26.89
N SER A 9 66.99 12.24 -26.54
CA SER A 9 66.66 11.74 -25.19
C SER A 9 66.27 12.71 -24.06
N ALA A 10 65.03 12.56 -23.57
CA ALA A 10 64.80 12.28 -22.16
C ALA A 10 63.61 11.33 -22.02
N SER A 11 63.92 10.05 -21.87
CA SER A 11 62.97 9.00 -21.50
C SER A 11 62.47 9.25 -20.07
N VAL A 12 61.23 9.70 -19.93
CA VAL A 12 60.50 9.61 -18.65
C VAL A 12 59.73 8.29 -18.67
N PRO A 13 59.81 7.44 -17.64
CA PRO A 13 59.16 6.13 -17.66
C PRO A 13 57.64 6.32 -17.80
N LYS A 14 57.05 5.69 -18.81
CA LYS A 14 55.60 5.55 -18.94
C LYS A 14 55.08 4.68 -17.79
N SER A 15 54.77 5.30 -16.67
CA SER A 15 54.01 4.67 -15.58
C SER A 15 52.59 4.42 -16.07
N GLY A 16 52.25 3.15 -16.32
CA GLY A 16 50.89 2.71 -16.65
C GLY A 16 49.83 3.02 -15.57
N ALA A 17 50.23 3.55 -14.42
CA ALA A 17 49.34 4.08 -13.40
C ALA A 17 48.78 5.47 -13.77
N ILE A 18 49.54 6.31 -14.49
CA ILE A 18 49.12 7.69 -14.80
C ILE A 18 48.08 7.70 -15.94
N SER A 19 48.22 6.81 -16.94
CA SER A 19 47.25 6.73 -18.05
C SER A 19 45.88 6.20 -17.64
N LYS A 20 45.77 5.41 -16.55
CA LYS A 20 44.47 4.94 -16.04
C LYS A 20 43.72 6.04 -15.27
N GLY A 21 44.44 6.94 -14.59
CA GLY A 21 43.84 8.06 -13.88
C GLY A 21 43.14 9.05 -14.82
N TYR A 22 43.79 9.47 -15.91
CA TYR A 22 43.19 10.39 -16.89
C TYR A 22 41.95 9.81 -17.60
N ASN A 23 41.95 8.50 -17.88
CA ASN A 23 40.78 7.84 -18.47
C ASN A 23 39.58 7.84 -17.51
N PHE A 24 39.80 7.64 -16.21
CA PHE A 24 38.71 7.63 -15.23
C PHE A 24 38.08 9.02 -15.09
N THR A 25 38.88 10.09 -14.99
CA THR A 25 38.37 11.46 -14.85
C THR A 25 37.59 11.90 -16.09
N SER A 26 38.09 11.61 -17.30
CA SER A 26 37.34 11.90 -18.54
C SER A 26 36.05 11.08 -18.67
N THR A 27 36.02 9.84 -18.18
CA THR A 27 34.79 9.03 -18.20
C THR A 27 33.75 9.57 -17.21
N TRP A 28 34.19 10.13 -16.08
CA TRP A 28 33.32 10.80 -15.10
C TRP A 28 32.76 12.11 -15.66
N GLU A 29 33.61 12.91 -16.29
CA GLU A 29 33.25 14.21 -16.87
C GLU A 29 32.25 14.09 -18.05
N GLN A 30 32.34 13.01 -18.83
CA GLN A 30 31.37 12.71 -19.90
C GLN A 30 30.01 12.21 -19.40
N ASN A 31 29.96 11.51 -18.25
CA ASN A 31 28.74 10.90 -17.74
C ASN A 31 27.97 11.77 -16.72
N ALA A 32 28.50 12.95 -16.38
CA ALA A 32 27.85 13.91 -15.49
C ALA A 32 28.05 15.36 -15.99
N PRO A 33 27.46 15.74 -17.14
CA PRO A 33 27.59 17.10 -17.65
C PRO A 33 26.95 18.09 -16.66
N LEU A 34 27.78 18.95 -16.06
CA LEU A 34 27.33 20.01 -15.17
C LEU A 34 26.48 21.02 -15.93
N THR A 35 25.37 21.46 -15.34
CA THR A 35 24.56 22.55 -15.90
C THR A 35 25.34 23.87 -15.88
N GLU A 36 25.01 24.80 -16.78
CA GLU A 36 25.69 26.11 -16.89
C GLU A 36 25.71 26.86 -15.55
N GLN A 37 24.64 26.74 -14.76
CA GLN A 37 24.55 27.31 -13.42
C GLN A 37 25.53 26.68 -12.41
N GLN A 38 25.78 25.37 -12.51
CA GLN A 38 26.75 24.66 -11.66
C GLN A 38 28.20 25.01 -12.07
N GLN A 39 28.47 25.14 -13.36
CA GLN A 39 29.76 25.60 -13.85
C GLN A 39 30.05 27.03 -13.40
N ALA A 40 29.06 27.93 -13.50
CA ALA A 40 29.17 29.30 -13.00
C ALA A 40 29.44 29.36 -11.49
N ALA A 41 28.79 28.50 -10.69
CA ALA A 41 29.04 28.41 -9.26
C ALA A 41 30.46 27.92 -8.94
N ILE A 42 30.97 26.94 -9.68
CA ILE A 42 32.36 26.45 -9.54
C ILE A 42 33.36 27.56 -9.88
N VAL A 43 33.13 28.30 -10.97
CA VAL A 43 33.98 29.44 -11.35
C VAL A 43 33.96 30.52 -10.27
N ALA A 44 32.78 30.86 -9.74
CA ALA A 44 32.64 31.83 -8.64
C ALA A 44 33.38 31.39 -7.38
N LEU A 45 33.27 30.11 -6.99
CA LEU A 45 34.01 29.54 -5.86
C LEU A 45 35.53 29.54 -6.11
N SER A 46 35.97 29.20 -7.32
CA SER A 46 37.39 29.22 -7.68
C SER A 46 37.99 30.64 -7.55
N HIS A 47 37.25 31.66 -7.98
CA HIS A 47 37.64 33.05 -7.83
C HIS A 47 37.67 33.49 -6.36
N ALA A 48 36.67 33.09 -5.56
CA ALA A 48 36.61 33.40 -4.13
C ALA A 48 37.75 32.74 -3.32
N VAL A 49 38.23 31.57 -3.76
CA VAL A 49 39.37 30.88 -3.14
C VAL A 49 40.70 31.51 -3.57
N ALA A 50 40.83 31.95 -4.83
CA ALA A 50 42.03 32.61 -5.33
C ALA A 50 42.31 33.95 -4.63
N GLU A 51 41.26 34.67 -4.25
CA GLU A 51 41.34 35.98 -3.58
C GLU A 51 41.34 35.87 -2.04
N ARG A 52 41.48 34.67 -1.47
CA ARG A 52 41.47 34.50 0.00
C ARG A 52 42.81 34.97 0.58
N PRO A 53 42.85 36.03 1.41
CA PRO A 53 44.09 36.45 2.04
C PRO A 53 44.65 35.32 2.91
N PHE A 54 45.97 35.15 2.88
CA PHE A 54 46.64 34.16 3.71
C PHE A 54 46.34 34.40 5.20
N PRO A 55 46.26 33.33 6.01
CA PRO A 55 46.16 33.47 7.46
C PRO A 55 47.31 34.34 7.98
N VAL A 56 47.01 35.23 8.92
CA VAL A 56 47.93 36.27 9.44
C VAL A 56 49.25 35.68 10.02
N ASN A 57 49.26 34.38 10.34
CA ASN A 57 50.44 33.65 10.82
C ASN A 57 51.39 33.12 9.72
N LEU A 58 51.11 33.38 8.44
CA LEU A 58 51.96 32.96 7.31
C LEU A 58 52.51 34.13 6.48
N SER A 59 52.09 35.37 6.76
CA SER A 59 52.53 36.58 6.05
C SER A 59 53.80 37.22 6.63
N GLN A 60 54.33 36.70 7.74
CA GLN A 60 55.51 37.24 8.40
C GLN A 60 56.73 36.32 8.21
N ASP A 61 57.11 36.05 6.96
CA ASP A 61 58.44 35.51 6.66
C ASP A 61 58.90 35.96 5.26
N HIS A 62 59.11 37.27 5.13
CA HIS A 62 60.10 37.80 4.19
C HIS A 62 61.34 38.20 4.99
N ILE A 63 62.13 37.21 5.39
CA ILE A 63 63.54 37.43 5.72
C ILE A 63 64.26 37.70 4.40
N SER A 64 64.30 38.98 4.01
CA SER A 64 65.33 39.47 3.10
C SER A 64 66.66 39.32 3.81
N VAL A 65 67.45 38.35 3.34
CA VAL A 65 68.87 38.21 3.64
C VAL A 65 69.56 39.54 3.37
N GLN A 66 70.00 40.23 4.42
CA GLN A 66 71.11 41.17 4.31
C GLN A 66 71.91 41.24 5.61
N GLU A 67 73.21 41.10 5.44
CA GLU A 67 74.24 40.88 6.43
C GLU A 67 74.39 42.01 7.46
N ASN A 68 74.82 41.61 8.67
CA ASN A 68 75.62 42.34 9.65
C ASN A 68 75.36 43.85 9.84
N GLY A 69 74.72 44.18 10.97
CA GLY A 69 74.76 45.52 11.55
C GLY A 69 74.10 45.56 12.94
N LEU A 70 74.93 45.53 13.97
CA LEU A 70 74.62 45.72 15.38
C LEU A 70 73.74 46.97 15.65
N SER A 71 72.63 46.85 16.39
CA SER A 71 72.25 47.78 17.48
C SER A 71 70.94 47.39 18.18
N ILE A 72 71.09 47.19 19.49
CA ILE A 72 70.04 46.98 20.48
C ILE A 72 69.45 48.36 20.83
N SER A 73 68.13 48.52 20.81
CA SER A 73 67.48 49.67 21.43
C SER A 73 66.26 49.24 22.25
N THR A 74 66.54 48.92 23.51
CA THR A 74 65.63 48.84 24.64
C THR A 74 64.69 50.03 24.72
N LYS A 75 63.36 49.82 24.75
CA LYS A 75 62.39 50.60 25.56
C LYS A 75 61.12 49.80 25.91
N HIS A 76 61.17 49.21 27.10
CA HIS A 76 60.16 49.11 28.18
C HIS A 76 58.68 49.47 27.90
N SER A 77 57.82 48.45 28.06
CA SER A 77 56.63 48.37 28.94
C SER A 77 55.37 49.23 28.73
N THR A 78 54.24 48.55 28.44
CA THR A 78 52.92 48.62 29.14
C THR A 78 51.96 47.61 28.46
N VAL A 79 51.69 46.44 29.07
CA VAL A 79 50.50 46.06 29.89
C VAL A 79 49.18 45.96 29.11
N GLU A 80 48.65 44.73 29.14
CA GLU A 80 47.27 44.25 28.94
C GLU A 80 46.73 44.06 27.51
N GLU A 81 46.69 42.78 27.09
CA GLU A 81 45.45 42.03 26.74
C GLU A 81 45.76 40.91 25.72
N SER A 82 46.13 39.73 26.22
CA SER A 82 46.04 38.44 25.51
C SER A 82 46.19 37.31 26.52
N GLU A 83 45.17 37.18 27.35
CA GLU A 83 45.01 36.06 28.28
C GLU A 83 44.49 34.84 27.51
N ALA A 84 45.30 34.31 26.58
CA ALA A 84 45.14 32.99 26.02
C ALA A 84 46.40 32.63 25.23
N ILE A 85 47.06 31.55 25.66
CA ILE A 85 48.21 30.90 24.99
C ILE A 85 49.58 31.50 25.34
N GLU A 86 49.96 31.44 26.61
CA GLU A 86 51.39 31.31 26.95
C GLU A 86 51.57 30.21 28.00
N ALA A 87 51.23 28.97 27.63
CA ALA A 87 51.73 27.81 28.34
C ALA A 87 53.20 27.63 27.96
N VAL A 88 54.09 28.35 28.64
CA VAL A 88 55.52 28.07 28.57
C VAL A 88 55.70 26.62 29.03
N LEU A 89 55.98 25.74 28.08
CA LEU A 89 56.21 24.32 28.32
C LEU A 89 57.62 24.14 28.90
N VAL A 90 57.75 24.37 30.20
CA VAL A 90 59.04 24.41 30.92
C VAL A 90 59.64 23.00 31.16
N ASN A 91 58.87 21.92 31.01
CA ASN A 91 59.33 20.55 31.29
C ASN A 91 58.86 19.52 30.24
N THR A 92 59.74 18.60 29.85
CA THR A 92 59.47 17.53 28.86
C THR A 92 58.24 16.68 29.20
N ASN A 93 57.97 16.40 30.48
CA ASN A 93 56.80 15.62 30.88
C ASN A 93 55.48 16.41 30.76
N GLN A 94 55.53 17.74 30.89
CA GLN A 94 54.35 18.60 30.67
C GLN A 94 53.99 18.67 29.19
N PHE A 95 54.99 18.63 28.29
CA PHE A 95 54.77 18.51 26.85
C PHE A 95 54.07 17.22 26.47
N TYR A 96 54.56 16.07 26.95
CA TYR A 96 53.93 14.79 26.63
C TYR A 96 52.50 14.66 27.16
N LYS A 97 52.23 15.22 28.34
CA LYS A 97 50.86 15.26 28.88
C LYS A 97 49.94 16.12 28.01
N TRP A 98 50.35 17.36 27.71
CA TRP A 98 49.58 18.25 26.85
C TRP A 98 49.35 17.67 25.45
N PHE A 99 50.38 17.07 24.84
CA PHE A 99 50.28 16.43 23.54
C PHE A 99 49.32 15.23 23.56
N SER A 100 49.36 14.40 24.61
CA SER A 100 48.44 13.27 24.78
C SER A 100 47.00 13.73 24.98
N ASP A 101 46.79 14.80 25.76
CA ASP A 101 45.48 15.39 25.98
C ASP A 101 44.93 16.01 24.68
N LEU A 102 45.79 16.66 23.87
CA LEU A 102 45.44 17.20 22.56
C LEU A 102 45.09 16.09 21.55
N GLU A 103 45.89 15.02 21.49
CA GLU A 103 45.65 13.86 20.63
C GLU A 103 44.33 13.16 21.02
N ALA A 104 44.09 12.99 22.32
CA ALA A 104 42.84 12.43 22.83
C ALA A 104 41.63 13.31 22.49
N ALA A 105 41.74 14.64 22.63
CA ALA A 105 40.68 15.57 22.27
C ALA A 105 40.38 15.52 20.76
N MET A 106 41.41 15.53 19.92
CA MET A 106 41.25 15.45 18.46
C MET A 106 40.65 14.11 18.01
N LYS A 107 41.06 13.00 18.65
CA LYS A 107 40.47 11.67 18.42
C LYS A 107 39.02 11.60 18.89
N SER A 108 38.70 12.20 20.04
CA SER A 108 37.34 12.26 20.56
C SER A 108 36.42 13.04 19.62
N GLU A 109 36.84 14.21 19.13
CA GLU A 109 36.02 15.05 18.24
C GLU A 109 35.75 14.35 16.90
N THR A 110 36.72 13.61 16.38
CA THR A 110 36.56 12.86 15.13
C THR A 110 35.68 11.62 15.33
N GLU A 111 35.89 10.85 16.40
CA GLU A 111 35.07 9.68 16.75
C GLU A 111 33.60 10.04 17.01
N GLU A 112 33.34 11.16 17.68
CA GLU A 112 31.98 11.61 18.01
C GLU A 112 31.11 11.82 16.75
N LYS A 113 31.70 12.38 15.68
CA LYS A 113 31.01 12.60 14.40
C LYS A 113 30.64 11.27 13.73
N TYR A 114 31.54 10.29 13.75
CA TYR A 114 31.27 8.95 13.21
C TYR A 114 30.21 8.23 14.05
N GLN A 115 30.31 8.30 15.38
CA GLN A 115 29.32 7.69 16.26
C GLN A 115 27.93 8.31 16.05
N HIS A 116 27.83 9.63 15.89
CA HIS A 116 26.56 10.30 15.60
C HIS A 116 25.96 9.85 14.26
N TYR A 117 26.79 9.71 13.22
CA TYR A 117 26.36 9.23 11.92
C TYR A 117 25.86 7.78 11.98
N VAL A 118 26.59 6.89 12.66
CA VAL A 118 26.20 5.49 12.88
C VAL A 118 24.88 5.41 13.64
N ASN A 119 24.71 6.21 14.70
CA ASN A 119 23.47 6.25 15.48
C ASN A 119 22.29 6.69 14.60
N THR A 120 22.48 7.73 13.78
CA THR A 120 21.46 8.22 12.85
C THR A 120 21.08 7.15 11.82
N LEU A 121 22.05 6.49 11.21
CA LEU A 121 21.77 5.39 10.27
C LEU A 121 21.02 4.24 10.94
N THR A 122 21.41 3.89 12.17
CA THR A 122 20.76 2.82 12.94
C THR A 122 19.29 3.16 13.24
N GLU A 123 18.99 4.39 13.66
CA GLU A 123 17.62 4.86 13.88
C GLU A 123 16.79 4.81 12.58
N ARG A 124 17.38 5.18 11.44
CA ARG A 124 16.71 5.10 10.14
C ARG A 124 16.41 3.66 9.74
N ILE A 125 17.35 2.74 9.94
CA ILE A 125 17.13 1.31 9.70
C ILE A 125 16.00 0.78 10.58
N GLN A 126 16.01 1.08 11.88
CA GLN A 126 14.94 0.68 12.80
C GLN A 126 13.57 1.24 12.39
N THR A 127 13.54 2.48 11.90
CA THR A 127 12.31 3.09 11.38
C THR A 127 11.83 2.34 10.14
N CYS A 128 12.72 2.01 9.20
CA CYS A 128 12.37 1.22 8.03
C CYS A 128 11.86 -0.18 8.39
N ASP A 129 12.51 -0.87 9.34
CA ASP A 129 12.08 -2.18 9.82
C ASP A 129 10.70 -2.12 10.47
N SER A 130 10.43 -1.08 11.26
CA SER A 130 9.11 -0.84 11.86
C SER A 130 8.03 -0.61 10.81
N ILE A 131 8.32 0.19 9.78
CA ILE A 131 7.39 0.44 8.66
C ILE A 131 7.14 -0.85 7.88
N LEU A 132 8.18 -1.64 7.60
CA LEU A 132 8.04 -2.93 6.92
C LEU A 132 7.15 -3.88 7.71
N HIS A 133 7.38 -3.98 9.03
CA HIS A 133 6.55 -4.78 9.90
C HIS A 133 5.08 -4.34 9.89
N GLN A 134 4.81 -3.03 9.91
CA GLN A 134 3.45 -2.50 9.82
C GLN A 134 2.79 -2.82 8.47
N VAL A 135 3.56 -2.78 7.37
CA VAL A 135 3.07 -3.16 6.04
C VAL A 135 2.72 -4.64 6.00
N ASP A 136 3.58 -5.50 6.56
CA ASP A 136 3.32 -6.94 6.64
C ASP A 136 2.08 -7.25 7.47
N GLU A 137 1.93 -6.65 8.66
CA GLU A 137 0.72 -6.78 9.49
C GLU A 137 -0.54 -6.29 8.74
N THR A 138 -0.43 -5.19 8.00
CA THR A 138 -1.55 -4.65 7.22
C THR A 138 -1.93 -5.58 6.07
N LEU A 139 -0.96 -6.20 5.42
CA LEU A 139 -1.19 -7.20 4.37
C LEU A 139 -1.87 -8.45 4.94
N ASP A 140 -1.46 -8.91 6.11
CA ASP A 140 -2.11 -10.04 6.81
C ASP A 140 -3.57 -9.71 7.17
N LEU A 141 -3.84 -8.50 7.68
CA LEU A 141 -5.20 -8.03 7.93
C LEU A 141 -6.03 -7.97 6.65
N PHE A 142 -5.44 -7.54 5.53
CA PHE A 142 -6.13 -7.51 4.24
C PHE A 142 -6.45 -8.92 3.72
N ASN A 143 -5.52 -9.87 3.87
CA ASN A 143 -5.73 -11.27 3.53
C ASN A 143 -6.87 -11.88 4.35
N GLU A 144 -6.89 -11.62 5.66
CA GLU A 144 -7.97 -12.08 6.53
C GLU A 144 -9.31 -11.44 6.14
N LEU A 145 -9.33 -10.13 5.88
CA LEU A 145 -10.53 -9.44 5.43
C LEU A 145 -11.07 -10.02 4.10
N GLN A 146 -10.18 -10.33 3.16
CA GLN A 146 -10.55 -10.96 1.90
C GLN A 146 -11.16 -12.34 2.12
N LEU A 147 -10.58 -13.15 3.02
CA LEU A 147 -11.09 -14.48 3.36
C LEU A 147 -12.47 -14.40 4.03
N GLN A 148 -12.65 -13.47 4.96
CA GLN A 148 -13.95 -13.21 5.60
C GLN A 148 -14.99 -12.73 4.58
N HIS A 149 -14.62 -11.82 3.67
CA HIS A 149 -15.51 -11.35 2.62
C HIS A 149 -15.95 -12.50 1.69
N GLN A 150 -15.02 -13.37 1.29
CA GLN A 150 -15.35 -14.56 0.49
C GLN A 150 -16.26 -15.53 1.25
N ALA A 151 -16.03 -15.73 2.55
CA ALA A 151 -16.88 -16.56 3.39
C ALA A 151 -18.31 -16.00 3.49
N VAL A 152 -18.46 -14.70 3.69
CA VAL A 152 -19.77 -14.02 3.71
C VAL A 152 -20.45 -14.12 2.35
N ALA A 153 -19.74 -13.83 1.25
CA ALA A 153 -20.30 -13.93 -0.10
C ALA A 153 -20.80 -15.35 -0.41
N THR A 154 -20.02 -16.37 -0.03
CA THR A 154 -20.39 -17.78 -0.21
C THR A 154 -21.61 -18.14 0.62
N LYS A 155 -21.63 -17.79 1.92
CA LYS A 155 -22.77 -18.05 2.82
C LYS A 155 -24.04 -17.36 2.33
N THR A 156 -23.94 -16.10 1.91
CA THR A 156 -25.07 -15.33 1.38
C THR A 156 -25.60 -15.95 0.09
N LYS A 157 -24.71 -16.38 -0.81
CA LYS A 157 -25.12 -17.08 -2.03
C LYS A 157 -25.87 -18.38 -1.71
N THR A 158 -25.32 -19.22 -0.83
CA THR A 158 -25.98 -20.47 -0.42
C THR A 158 -27.35 -20.21 0.22
N LEU A 159 -27.46 -19.17 1.06
CA LEU A 159 -28.73 -18.78 1.65
C LEU A 159 -29.73 -18.31 0.58
N HIS A 160 -29.28 -17.49 -0.36
CA HIS A 160 -30.11 -17.01 -1.46
C HIS A 160 -30.61 -18.17 -2.33
N ASP A 161 -29.72 -19.08 -2.73
CA ASP A 161 -30.06 -20.27 -3.51
C ASP A 161 -31.09 -21.15 -2.76
N ALA A 162 -30.96 -21.29 -1.43
CA ALA A 162 -31.91 -22.03 -0.60
C ALA A 162 -33.28 -21.34 -0.53
N CYS A 163 -33.30 -20.01 -0.39
CA CYS A 163 -34.54 -19.21 -0.41
C CYS A 163 -35.25 -19.32 -1.77
N ASP A 164 -34.52 -19.21 -2.88
CA ASP A 164 -35.08 -19.31 -4.22
C ASP A 164 -35.69 -20.69 -4.46
N ARG A 165 -34.98 -21.75 -4.05
CA ARG A 165 -35.53 -23.11 -4.12
C ARG A 165 -36.81 -23.25 -3.29
N LEU A 166 -36.84 -22.70 -2.08
CA LEU A 166 -38.02 -22.74 -1.21
C LEU A 166 -39.20 -21.97 -1.84
N LEU A 167 -38.94 -20.83 -2.48
CA LEU A 167 -39.96 -20.08 -3.20
C LEU A 167 -40.55 -20.88 -4.37
N ILE A 168 -39.72 -21.58 -5.13
CA ILE A 168 -40.18 -22.46 -6.22
C ILE A 168 -41.03 -23.61 -5.65
N GLU A 169 -40.58 -24.27 -4.59
CA GLU A 169 -41.32 -25.36 -3.96
C GLU A 169 -42.67 -24.88 -3.38
N LYS A 170 -42.70 -23.70 -2.76
CA LYS A 170 -43.94 -23.05 -2.29
C LYS A 170 -44.89 -22.79 -3.45
N GLN A 171 -44.42 -22.21 -4.55
CA GLN A 171 -45.25 -21.90 -5.71
C GLN A 171 -45.86 -23.19 -6.31
N ARG A 172 -45.04 -24.23 -6.45
CA ARG A 172 -45.51 -25.55 -6.90
C ARG A 172 -46.56 -26.15 -5.97
N LEU A 173 -46.40 -25.98 -4.66
CA LEU A 173 -47.37 -26.48 -3.68
C LEU A 173 -48.71 -25.72 -3.75
N ILE A 174 -48.66 -24.40 -3.98
CA ILE A 174 -49.86 -23.57 -4.20
C ILE A 174 -50.60 -24.05 -5.45
N GLU A 175 -49.90 -24.18 -6.58
CA GLU A 175 -50.49 -24.68 -7.83
C GLU A 175 -51.10 -26.07 -7.66
N PHE A 176 -50.43 -26.95 -6.92
CA PHE A 176 -50.96 -28.27 -6.60
C PHE A 176 -52.23 -28.20 -5.73
N ALA A 177 -52.25 -27.33 -4.72
CA ALA A 177 -53.41 -27.13 -3.85
C ALA A 177 -54.59 -26.54 -4.63
N GLU A 178 -54.37 -25.58 -5.52
CA GLU A 178 -55.39 -25.01 -6.41
C GLU A 178 -55.93 -26.04 -7.39
N ALA A 179 -55.03 -26.84 -8.00
CA ALA A 179 -55.42 -27.96 -8.85
C ALA A 179 -56.25 -28.99 -8.08
N LEU A 180 -55.90 -29.29 -6.82
CA LEU A 180 -56.69 -30.18 -6.00
C LEU A 180 -58.06 -29.57 -5.63
N ARG A 181 -58.08 -28.30 -5.21
CA ARG A 181 -59.30 -27.57 -4.85
C ARG A 181 -60.28 -27.50 -6.02
N SER A 182 -59.81 -27.23 -7.23
CA SER A 182 -60.65 -27.18 -8.43
C SER A 182 -61.31 -28.53 -8.73
N LYS A 183 -60.59 -29.64 -8.53
CA LYS A 183 -61.14 -30.99 -8.65
C LYS A 183 -62.13 -31.32 -7.54
N LEU A 184 -61.82 -30.94 -6.29
CA LEU A 184 -62.66 -31.20 -5.13
C LEU A 184 -63.97 -30.38 -5.17
N ASN A 185 -63.95 -29.21 -5.82
CA ASN A 185 -65.11 -28.33 -5.93
C ASN A 185 -66.34 -29.06 -6.51
N TYR A 186 -66.16 -29.98 -7.46
CA TYR A 186 -67.27 -30.79 -8.00
C TYR A 186 -67.90 -31.72 -6.96
N PHE A 187 -67.13 -32.18 -5.98
CA PHE A 187 -67.63 -33.02 -4.89
C PHE A 187 -68.27 -32.18 -3.78
N ASP A 188 -67.68 -31.03 -3.44
CA ASP A 188 -68.23 -30.08 -2.46
C ASP A 188 -69.61 -29.53 -2.92
N GLU A 189 -69.79 -29.35 -4.24
CA GLU A 189 -71.05 -28.88 -4.82
C GLU A 189 -72.24 -29.82 -4.59
N LEU A 190 -72.03 -31.10 -4.25
CA LEU A 190 -73.12 -32.01 -3.89
C LEU A 190 -73.99 -31.44 -2.77
N GLU A 191 -73.36 -30.91 -1.72
CA GLU A 191 -74.07 -30.39 -0.55
C GLU A 191 -74.78 -29.07 -0.88
N ASN A 192 -74.12 -28.21 -1.67
CA ASN A 192 -74.72 -26.97 -2.18
C ASN A 192 -75.95 -27.26 -3.06
N VAL A 193 -75.82 -28.18 -4.01
CA VAL A 193 -76.91 -28.53 -4.93
C VAL A 193 -78.06 -29.22 -4.18
N ALA A 194 -77.76 -30.16 -3.28
CA ALA A 194 -78.77 -30.82 -2.45
C ALA A 194 -79.56 -29.82 -1.59
N THR A 195 -78.88 -28.94 -0.86
CA THR A 195 -79.54 -27.94 0.01
C THR A 195 -80.43 -26.98 -0.77
N ASN A 196 -80.02 -26.60 -1.98
CA ASN A 196 -80.82 -25.74 -2.86
C ASN A 196 -82.04 -26.49 -3.43
N PHE A 197 -81.93 -27.74 -3.86
CA PHE A 197 -83.07 -28.52 -4.36
C PHE A 197 -84.08 -28.88 -3.27
N TYR A 198 -83.64 -29.11 -2.03
CA TYR A 198 -84.53 -29.34 -0.89
C TYR A 198 -85.11 -28.05 -0.29
N SER A 199 -84.75 -26.87 -0.80
CA SER A 199 -85.29 -25.59 -0.33
C SER A 199 -86.75 -25.42 -0.78
N PRO A 200 -87.66 -24.97 0.11
CA PRO A 200 -89.08 -24.78 -0.23
C PRO A 200 -89.33 -23.71 -1.31
N ASN A 201 -88.34 -22.86 -1.61
CA ASN A 201 -88.40 -21.83 -2.65
C ASN A 201 -87.87 -22.31 -4.02
N MET A 202 -87.40 -23.56 -4.12
CA MET A 202 -86.88 -24.12 -5.36
C MET A 202 -88.00 -24.85 -6.10
N ASN A 203 -88.44 -24.27 -7.22
CA ASN A 203 -89.42 -24.87 -8.12
C ASN A 203 -89.02 -24.61 -9.57
N VAL A 204 -89.71 -25.26 -10.51
CA VAL A 204 -89.41 -25.14 -11.95
C VAL A 204 -89.57 -23.71 -12.48
N ALA A 205 -90.36 -22.86 -11.80
CA ALA A 205 -90.53 -21.45 -12.14
C ALA A 205 -89.41 -20.55 -11.58
N ASN A 206 -88.52 -21.07 -10.72
CA ASN A 206 -87.39 -20.35 -10.18
C ASN A 206 -86.31 -20.20 -11.27
N VAL A 207 -85.85 -18.97 -11.48
CA VAL A 207 -84.84 -18.61 -12.49
C VAL A 207 -83.51 -19.37 -12.28
N ASN A 208 -83.21 -19.76 -11.05
CA ASN A 208 -81.99 -20.48 -10.69
C ASN A 208 -82.08 -22.01 -10.85
N PHE A 209 -83.28 -22.55 -11.13
CA PHE A 209 -83.49 -24.00 -11.25
C PHE A 209 -82.69 -24.60 -12.41
N LEU A 210 -82.82 -24.03 -13.62
CA LEU A 210 -82.10 -24.49 -14.81
C LEU A 210 -80.56 -24.39 -14.68
N PRO A 211 -79.98 -23.27 -14.21
CA PRO A 211 -78.55 -23.19 -13.91
C PRO A 211 -78.06 -24.24 -12.92
N LEU A 212 -78.83 -24.51 -11.85
CA LEU A 212 -78.47 -25.51 -10.84
C LEU A 212 -78.56 -26.94 -11.38
N LEU A 213 -79.56 -27.23 -12.22
CA LEU A 213 -79.69 -28.53 -12.90
C LEU A 213 -78.53 -28.75 -13.88
N LYS A 214 -78.16 -27.72 -14.66
CA LYS A 214 -76.99 -27.80 -15.54
C LYS A 214 -75.70 -28.03 -14.74
N ARG A 215 -75.57 -27.38 -13.58
CA ARG A 215 -74.43 -27.58 -12.67
C ARG A 215 -74.40 -29.01 -12.11
N LEU A 216 -75.56 -29.57 -11.77
CA LEU A 216 -75.69 -30.97 -11.35
C LEU A 216 -75.21 -31.94 -12.45
N ASP A 217 -75.67 -31.75 -13.68
CA ASP A 217 -75.27 -32.56 -14.84
C ASP A 217 -73.75 -32.47 -15.10
N GLU A 218 -73.16 -31.27 -14.99
CA GLU A 218 -71.71 -31.05 -15.08
C GLU A 218 -70.94 -31.83 -14.00
N CYS A 219 -71.44 -31.86 -12.75
CA CYS A 219 -70.83 -32.62 -11.66
C CYS A 219 -70.93 -34.13 -11.89
N ILE A 220 -72.08 -34.63 -12.35
CA ILE A 220 -72.27 -36.06 -12.68
C ILE A 220 -71.28 -36.47 -13.78
N SER A 221 -71.18 -35.70 -14.86
CA SER A 221 -70.25 -35.98 -15.97
C SER A 221 -68.79 -35.97 -15.51
N TYR A 222 -68.42 -35.06 -14.61
CA TYR A 222 -67.07 -35.01 -14.05
C TYR A 222 -66.74 -36.23 -13.18
N VAL A 223 -67.66 -36.66 -12.31
CA VAL A 223 -67.46 -37.84 -11.45
C VAL A 223 -67.43 -39.13 -12.28
N GLU A 224 -68.32 -39.27 -13.27
CA GLU A 224 -68.34 -40.40 -14.19
C GLU A 224 -67.04 -40.56 -15.00
N SER A 225 -66.45 -39.44 -15.43
CA SER A 225 -65.18 -39.46 -16.16
C SER A 225 -63.95 -39.72 -15.29
N ASN A 226 -64.10 -39.72 -13.96
CA ASN A 226 -63.02 -39.95 -13.00
C ASN A 226 -63.34 -41.06 -11.98
N PRO A 227 -63.49 -42.33 -12.41
CA PRO A 227 -63.81 -43.46 -11.54
C PRO A 227 -62.69 -43.83 -10.56
N GLN A 228 -61.46 -43.38 -10.82
CA GLN A 228 -60.27 -43.63 -9.99
C GLN A 228 -60.24 -42.83 -8.68
N TYR A 229 -61.09 -41.81 -8.53
CA TYR A 229 -61.15 -41.03 -7.29
C TYR A 229 -61.86 -41.81 -6.19
N ALA A 230 -61.37 -41.63 -4.96
CA ALA A 230 -61.95 -42.29 -3.79
C ALA A 230 -63.43 -41.90 -3.65
N GLU A 231 -64.28 -42.89 -3.35
CA GLU A 231 -65.73 -42.72 -3.19
C GLU A 231 -66.48 -42.14 -4.41
N SER A 232 -65.86 -42.10 -5.60
CA SER A 232 -66.47 -41.57 -6.82
C SER A 232 -67.81 -42.25 -7.14
N SER A 233 -67.88 -43.57 -7.03
CA SER A 233 -69.12 -44.34 -7.23
C SER A 233 -70.23 -43.98 -6.23
N VAL A 234 -69.88 -43.65 -4.98
CA VAL A 234 -70.84 -43.27 -3.95
C VAL A 234 -71.38 -41.86 -4.21
N TYR A 235 -70.52 -40.92 -4.57
CA TYR A 235 -70.95 -39.57 -4.95
C TYR A 235 -71.85 -39.57 -6.19
N LEU A 236 -71.53 -40.38 -7.19
CA LEU A 236 -72.34 -40.53 -8.40
C LEU A 236 -73.78 -40.98 -8.09
N VAL A 237 -73.94 -41.98 -7.21
CA VAL A 237 -75.27 -42.43 -6.75
C VAL A 237 -76.01 -41.30 -6.04
N LYS A 238 -75.33 -40.53 -5.18
CA LYS A 238 -75.95 -39.39 -4.48
C LYS A 238 -76.39 -38.28 -5.44
N PHE A 239 -75.58 -37.95 -6.44
CA PHE A 239 -75.96 -36.95 -7.45
C PHE A 239 -77.17 -37.41 -8.27
N ARG A 240 -77.22 -38.68 -8.69
CA ARG A 240 -78.38 -39.23 -9.42
C ARG A 240 -79.66 -39.29 -8.59
N GLN A 241 -79.57 -39.29 -7.26
CA GLN A 241 -80.74 -39.22 -6.38
C GLN A 241 -81.37 -37.82 -6.35
N LEU A 242 -80.61 -36.78 -6.70
CA LEU A 242 -81.08 -35.39 -6.76
C LEU A 242 -81.64 -35.01 -8.14
N GLN A 243 -81.46 -35.87 -9.14
CA GLN A 243 -81.99 -35.74 -10.49
C GLN A 243 -83.45 -36.23 -10.55
#